data_AF-A0A6S6QQ72-F1
#
_entry.id   AF-A0A6S6QQ72-F1
#
_cell.length_a   1.000
_cell.length_b   1.000
_cell.length_c   1.000
_cell.angle_alpha   90.00
_cell.angle_beta   90.00
_cell.angle_gamma   90.00
#
_symmetry.space_group_name_H-M   'P 1'
#
loop_
_entity.id
_entity.type
_entity.pdbx_description
1 polymer ?
#
loop_
_entity_poly.entity_id
_entity_poly.type
_entity_poly.pdbx_seq_one_letter_code
_entity_poly.pdbx_strand_id
1 'polypeptide(L)'
;MRAETAQVETATRFDRLIAELGRKPGLFRKAHRPRGIYLWGEAGRGKTFLMDLFFRHAPEPRKKRVHFHAFMTQMHERLKDFKEERGRQPIQALAESVAAEARLLCLDELQIKDIADATIVARLFTELIAQGTVIVTTSNAPPERLYWKGINRDLFLPFIALIQRELDVIRLDVPQDFRLQKLLAAPVWFVPPDETAKAALDRAFADLAGAPKGEPETLRVQGRDLVIPNTLNGVARFTFAELCDRPLGPADFGAIARTFHTLIVDGVPKLDSQSNDIVRRFVILIDELYELRVKLIASAEAPPGELMTRGDQSWDFQRTRSRLAEMGSKDWLALPHGQEVDLNSD
;
A
#
# COMPACT_ATOMS: atom_id res chain seq x y z
N MET A 1 28.15 6.76 2.61
CA MET A 1 28.55 5.81 3.66
C MET A 1 27.38 5.07 4.32
N ARG A 2 26.63 5.59 5.32
CA ARG A 2 25.58 4.77 6.02
C ARG A 2 24.46 4.22 5.11
N ALA A 3 24.00 5.01 4.15
CA ALA A 3 22.96 4.61 3.19
C ALA A 3 23.41 3.53 2.20
N GLU A 4 24.65 3.63 1.71
CA GLU A 4 25.24 2.61 0.82
C GLU A 4 25.41 1.28 1.56
N THR A 5 25.77 1.32 2.84
CA THR A 5 25.90 0.11 3.67
C THR A 5 24.56 -0.60 3.84
N ALA A 6 23.46 0.12 4.07
CA ALA A 6 22.12 -0.48 4.25
C ALA A 6 21.56 -1.11 2.96
N GLN A 7 21.80 -0.48 1.80
CA GLN A 7 21.43 -1.06 0.50
C GLN A 7 22.24 -2.31 0.18
N VAL A 8 23.55 -2.28 0.42
CA VAL A 8 24.44 -3.44 0.23
C VAL A 8 24.05 -4.58 1.18
N GLU A 9 23.72 -4.28 2.43
CA GLU A 9 23.24 -5.28 3.40
C GLU A 9 21.93 -5.93 2.95
N THR A 10 20.97 -5.11 2.50
CA THR A 10 19.67 -5.59 1.99
C THR A 10 19.87 -6.50 0.77
N ALA A 11 20.66 -6.06 -0.22
CA ALA A 11 20.96 -6.85 -1.42
C ALA A 11 21.68 -8.16 -1.08
N THR A 12 22.73 -8.09 -0.25
CA THR A 12 23.49 -9.26 0.20
C THR A 12 22.58 -10.28 0.90
N ARG A 13 21.62 -9.81 1.70
CA ARG A 13 20.72 -10.71 2.42
C ARG A 13 19.66 -11.33 1.50
N PHE A 14 19.12 -10.57 0.54
CA PHE A 14 18.25 -11.12 -0.50
C PHE A 14 18.97 -12.17 -1.35
N ASP A 15 20.20 -11.90 -1.80
CA ASP A 15 21.01 -12.86 -2.57
C ASP A 15 21.25 -14.15 -1.79
N ARG A 16 21.58 -14.03 -0.50
CA ARG A 16 21.71 -15.19 0.39
C ARG A 16 20.41 -15.98 0.48
N LEU A 17 19.27 -15.31 0.63
CA LEU A 17 17.97 -15.99 0.73
C LEU A 17 17.60 -16.70 -0.58
N ILE A 18 17.84 -16.05 -1.73
CA ILE A 18 17.67 -16.64 -3.07
C ILE A 18 18.49 -17.93 -3.18
N ALA A 19 19.76 -17.89 -2.78
CA ALA A 19 20.64 -19.06 -2.79
C ALA A 19 20.16 -20.17 -1.84
N GLU A 20 19.67 -19.82 -0.65
CA GLU A 20 19.12 -20.76 0.32
C GLU A 20 17.83 -21.43 -0.16
N LEU A 21 16.93 -20.68 -0.81
CA LEU A 21 15.70 -21.19 -1.40
C LEU A 21 15.95 -22.18 -2.55
N GLY A 22 17.01 -21.96 -3.33
CA GLY A 22 17.41 -22.84 -4.45
C GLY A 22 18.08 -24.14 -4.03
N ARG A 23 18.44 -24.33 -2.74
CA ARG A 23 19.06 -25.57 -2.26
C ARG A 23 18.04 -26.69 -2.17
N LYS A 24 18.29 -27.80 -2.88
CA LYS A 24 17.55 -29.05 -2.69
C LYS A 24 17.95 -29.68 -1.35
N PRO A 25 17.02 -30.15 -0.50
CA PRO A 25 17.36 -30.86 0.72
C PRO A 25 18.11 -32.15 0.36
N GLY A 26 19.35 -32.30 0.81
CA GLY A 26 20.13 -33.52 0.63
C GLY A 26 19.62 -34.65 1.53
N LEU A 27 19.75 -35.91 1.09
CA LEU A 27 19.19 -37.11 1.74
C LEU A 27 19.57 -37.32 3.23
N PHE A 28 20.62 -36.66 3.73
CA PHE A 28 21.15 -36.87 5.09
C PHE A 28 21.38 -35.58 5.88
N ARG A 29 20.94 -34.42 5.39
CA ARG A 29 21.13 -33.15 6.08
C ARG A 29 19.78 -32.67 6.62
N LYS A 30 19.71 -32.34 7.92
CA LYS A 30 18.56 -31.62 8.50
C LYS A 30 18.24 -30.44 7.58
N ALA A 31 17.01 -30.38 7.07
CA ALA A 31 16.60 -29.33 6.14
C ALA A 31 16.86 -27.96 6.79
N HIS A 32 17.85 -27.24 6.28
CA HIS A 32 18.13 -25.88 6.72
C HIS A 32 16.93 -25.02 6.32
N ARG A 33 16.19 -24.52 7.31
CA ARG A 33 15.08 -23.60 7.08
C ARG A 33 15.65 -22.19 6.94
N PRO A 34 15.56 -21.57 5.76
CA PRO A 34 16.04 -20.20 5.57
C PRO A 34 15.25 -19.26 6.48
N ARG A 35 15.94 -18.33 7.14
CA ARG A 35 15.26 -17.23 7.82
C ARG A 35 14.61 -16.33 6.77
N GLY A 36 13.43 -15.84 7.09
CA GLY A 36 12.75 -14.85 6.26
C GLY A 36 13.34 -13.44 6.43
N ILE A 37 12.73 -12.44 5.81
CA ILE A 37 13.19 -11.04 5.87
C ILE A 37 12.03 -10.13 6.25
N TYR A 38 12.27 -9.22 7.19
CA TYR A 38 11.41 -8.10 7.51
C TYR A 38 12.11 -6.81 7.07
N LEU A 39 11.73 -6.29 5.91
CA LEU A 39 12.29 -5.06 5.35
C LEU A 39 11.43 -3.87 5.76
N TRP A 40 12.00 -2.90 6.47
CA TRP A 40 11.26 -1.73 6.92
C TRP A 40 11.96 -0.42 6.63
N GLY A 41 11.19 0.65 6.56
CA GLY A 41 11.69 1.99 6.29
C GLY A 41 10.53 2.89 5.87
N GLU A 42 10.74 4.19 5.83
CA GLU A 42 9.68 5.15 5.50
C GLU A 42 9.07 4.91 4.10
N ALA A 43 7.91 5.53 3.86
CA ALA A 43 7.28 5.51 2.54
C ALA A 43 8.24 6.06 1.45
N GLY A 44 8.12 5.58 0.21
CA GLY A 44 8.92 6.10 -0.91
C GLY A 44 10.38 5.61 -0.99
N ARG A 45 10.87 4.84 -0.01
CA ARG A 45 12.27 4.35 0.05
C ARG A 45 12.60 3.18 -0.89
N GLY A 46 11.65 2.68 -1.68
CA GLY A 46 11.87 1.61 -2.67
C GLY A 46 11.68 0.18 -2.16
N LYS A 47 11.08 -0.04 -0.98
CA LYS A 47 10.82 -1.37 -0.41
C LYS A 47 10.06 -2.30 -1.36
N THR A 48 8.96 -1.81 -1.94
CA THR A 48 8.11 -2.57 -2.87
C THR A 48 8.84 -2.96 -4.15
N PHE A 49 9.77 -2.12 -4.61
CA PHE A 49 10.64 -2.42 -5.75
C PHE A 49 11.66 -3.52 -5.42
N LEU A 50 12.30 -3.45 -4.25
CA LEU A 50 13.22 -4.50 -3.81
C LEU A 50 12.49 -5.84 -3.58
N MET A 51 11.30 -5.80 -2.99
CA MET A 51 10.43 -6.98 -2.87
C MET A 51 10.11 -7.58 -4.25
N ASP A 52 9.78 -6.74 -5.23
CA ASP A 52 9.47 -7.18 -6.58
C ASP A 52 10.67 -7.84 -7.27
N LEU A 53 11.84 -7.22 -7.19
CA LEU A 53 13.09 -7.80 -7.71
C LEU A 53 13.40 -9.15 -7.06
N PHE A 54 13.30 -9.23 -5.73
CA PHE A 54 13.48 -10.49 -5.00
C PHE A 54 12.48 -11.55 -5.45
N PHE A 55 11.18 -11.22 -5.49
CA PHE A 55 10.13 -12.15 -5.86
C PHE A 55 10.33 -12.70 -7.27
N ARG A 56 10.72 -11.86 -8.24
CA ARG A 56 11.00 -12.30 -9.62
C ARG A 56 12.16 -13.29 -9.69
N HIS A 57 13.25 -13.06 -8.94
CA HIS A 57 14.47 -13.87 -9.00
C HIS A 57 14.49 -15.06 -8.02
N ALA A 58 13.58 -15.14 -7.06
CA ALA A 58 13.52 -16.25 -6.12
C ALA A 58 13.24 -17.59 -6.85
N PRO A 59 14.12 -18.61 -6.73
CA PRO A 59 14.01 -19.89 -7.42
C PRO A 59 13.06 -20.88 -6.71
N GLU A 60 11.96 -20.36 -6.14
CA GLU A 60 10.91 -21.14 -5.50
C GLU A 60 9.65 -21.13 -6.38
N PRO A 61 9.22 -22.28 -6.93
CA PRO A 61 8.00 -22.34 -7.75
C PRO A 61 6.72 -22.10 -6.94
N ARG A 62 6.67 -22.51 -5.66
CA ARG A 62 5.53 -22.26 -4.76
C ARG A 62 5.72 -20.94 -4.01
N LYS A 63 5.74 -19.84 -4.76
CA LYS A 63 5.84 -18.48 -4.22
C LYS A 63 4.56 -17.68 -4.46
N LYS A 64 4.12 -16.95 -3.43
CA LYS A 64 2.96 -16.05 -3.51
C LYS A 64 3.35 -14.67 -3.02
N ARG A 65 2.91 -13.63 -3.74
CA ARG A 65 3.05 -12.23 -3.33
C ARG A 65 1.67 -11.59 -3.25
N VAL A 66 1.41 -10.85 -2.16
CA VAL A 66 0.12 -10.22 -1.91
C VAL A 66 0.28 -9.07 -0.92
N HIS A 67 -0.57 -8.03 -1.03
CA HIS A 67 -0.65 -6.98 0.00
C HIS A 67 -1.21 -7.53 1.30
N PHE A 68 -0.70 -7.07 2.44
CA PHE A 68 -1.07 -7.61 3.75
C PHE A 68 -2.58 -7.54 4.04
N HIS A 69 -3.23 -6.42 3.69
CA HIS A 69 -4.68 -6.29 3.92
C HIS A 69 -5.48 -7.31 3.09
N ALA A 70 -5.20 -7.44 1.80
CA ALA A 70 -5.84 -8.43 0.92
C ALA A 70 -5.59 -9.86 1.42
N PHE A 71 -4.38 -10.15 1.92
CA PHE A 71 -4.06 -11.42 2.55
C PHE A 71 -4.94 -11.67 3.79
N MET A 72 -5.05 -10.70 4.70
CA MET A 72 -5.88 -10.84 5.90
C MET A 72 -7.36 -11.04 5.57
N THR A 73 -7.91 -10.29 4.60
CA THR A 73 -9.28 -10.48 4.11
C THR A 73 -9.49 -11.92 3.63
N GLN A 74 -8.58 -12.44 2.78
CA GLN A 74 -8.63 -13.84 2.33
C GLN A 74 -8.55 -14.84 3.49
N MET A 75 -7.71 -14.56 4.50
CA MET A 75 -7.56 -15.45 5.66
C MET A 75 -8.82 -15.47 6.52
N HIS A 76 -9.45 -14.31 6.75
CA HIS A 76 -10.72 -14.23 7.48
C HIS A 76 -11.84 -14.98 6.79
N GLU A 77 -11.92 -14.89 5.46
CA GLU A 77 -12.90 -15.64 4.67
C GLU A 77 -12.68 -17.15 4.79
N ARG A 78 -11.47 -17.63 4.52
CA ARG A 78 -11.13 -19.05 4.62
C ARG A 78 -11.30 -19.59 6.04
N LEU A 79 -11.03 -18.79 7.06
CA LEU A 79 -11.20 -19.20 8.46
C LEU A 79 -12.66 -19.51 8.82
N LYS A 80 -13.64 -18.96 8.08
CA LYS A 80 -15.07 -19.30 8.28
C LYS A 80 -15.33 -20.76 7.90
N ASP A 81 -14.69 -21.25 6.83
CA ASP A 81 -14.86 -22.61 6.33
C ASP A 81 -14.27 -23.66 7.29
N PHE A 82 -13.22 -23.30 8.03
CA PHE A 82 -12.58 -24.19 9.02
C PHE A 82 -13.24 -24.19 10.40
N LYS A 83 -14.27 -23.36 10.65
CA LYS A 83 -14.98 -23.35 11.95
C LYS A 83 -15.85 -24.59 12.17
N GLU A 84 -16.16 -25.35 11.12
CA GLU A 84 -17.10 -26.48 11.16
C GLU A 84 -16.41 -27.86 11.22
N GLU A 85 -15.09 -27.93 11.00
CA GLU A 85 -14.34 -29.19 11.04
C GLU A 85 -13.99 -29.61 12.49
N ARG A 86 -14.75 -30.59 12.99
CA ARG A 86 -14.63 -31.19 14.33
C ARG A 86 -13.19 -31.66 14.64
N GLY A 87 -12.50 -30.96 15.54
CA GLY A 87 -11.33 -31.48 16.28
C GLY A 87 -9.96 -30.91 15.90
N ARG A 88 -9.84 -30.11 14.83
CA ARG A 88 -8.59 -29.40 14.48
C ARG A 88 -8.67 -27.94 14.88
N GLN A 89 -7.56 -27.33 15.31
CA GLN A 89 -7.52 -25.89 15.54
C GLN A 89 -7.65 -25.17 14.19
N PRO A 90 -8.66 -24.31 13.96
CA PRO A 90 -8.94 -23.73 12.64
C PRO A 90 -7.75 -23.00 12.01
N ILE A 91 -6.93 -22.31 12.83
CA ILE A 91 -5.75 -21.58 12.37
C ILE A 91 -4.67 -22.55 11.87
N GLN A 92 -4.50 -23.70 12.51
CA GLN A 92 -3.52 -24.70 12.11
C GLN A 92 -3.90 -25.32 10.75
N ALA A 93 -5.18 -25.67 10.57
CA ALA A 93 -5.69 -26.17 9.29
C ALA A 93 -5.54 -25.13 8.17
N LEU A 94 -5.83 -23.85 8.46
CA LEU A 94 -5.60 -22.75 7.54
C LEU A 94 -4.12 -22.62 7.18
N ALA A 95 -3.21 -22.68 8.16
CA ALA A 95 -1.78 -22.59 7.94
C ALA A 95 -1.24 -23.76 7.10
N GLU A 96 -1.70 -24.99 7.35
CA GLU A 96 -1.40 -26.17 6.52
C GLU A 96 -1.80 -25.94 5.06
N SER A 97 -3.01 -25.42 4.85
CA SER A 97 -3.55 -25.13 3.53
C SER A 97 -2.73 -24.04 2.80
N VAL A 98 -2.40 -22.95 3.48
CA VAL A 98 -1.56 -21.87 2.92
C VAL A 98 -0.12 -22.33 2.66
N ALA A 99 0.48 -23.14 3.54
CA ALA A 99 1.83 -23.67 3.37
C ALA A 99 1.93 -24.69 2.22
N ALA A 100 0.83 -25.39 1.91
CA ALA A 100 0.74 -26.24 0.73
C ALA A 100 0.81 -25.40 -0.57
N GLU A 101 0.11 -24.26 -0.60
CA GLU A 101 0.06 -23.32 -1.73
C GLU A 101 1.38 -22.53 -1.90
N ALA A 102 1.98 -22.07 -0.79
CA ALA A 102 3.12 -21.17 -0.81
C ALA A 102 4.20 -21.57 0.21
N ARG A 103 5.35 -22.01 -0.29
CA ARG A 103 6.58 -22.19 0.50
C ARG A 103 7.32 -20.86 0.70
N LEU A 104 7.17 -19.92 -0.22
CA LEU A 104 7.63 -18.53 -0.07
C LEU A 104 6.42 -17.59 -0.08
N LEU A 105 6.19 -16.90 1.03
CA LEU A 105 5.11 -15.92 1.17
C LEU A 105 5.70 -14.51 1.28
N CYS A 106 5.46 -13.69 0.26
CA CYS A 106 5.87 -12.30 0.18
C CYS A 106 4.69 -11.38 0.52
N LEU A 107 4.76 -10.69 1.65
CA LEU A 107 3.69 -9.81 2.14
C LEU A 107 4.12 -8.36 2.06
N ASP A 108 3.49 -7.60 1.16
CA ASP A 108 3.75 -6.17 1.05
C ASP A 108 2.92 -5.35 2.05
N GLU A 109 3.56 -4.31 2.59
CA GLU A 109 2.94 -3.30 3.46
C GLU A 109 2.28 -3.87 4.72
N LEU A 110 2.99 -4.73 5.44
CA LEU A 110 2.56 -5.24 6.74
C LEU A 110 2.31 -4.10 7.72
N GLN A 111 1.03 -3.87 8.00
CA GLN A 111 0.51 -2.91 8.96
C GLN A 111 -0.68 -3.54 9.67
N ILE A 112 -0.73 -3.42 11.00
CA ILE A 112 -1.80 -3.99 11.82
C ILE A 112 -2.45 -2.85 12.57
N LYS A 113 -3.75 -2.66 12.30
CA LYS A 113 -4.55 -1.56 12.84
C LYS A 113 -5.63 -2.04 13.83
N ASP A 114 -6.03 -3.32 13.75
CA ASP A 114 -7.12 -3.91 14.55
C ASP A 114 -6.63 -5.10 15.39
N ILE A 115 -7.23 -5.29 16.57
CA ILE A 115 -6.97 -6.41 17.49
C ILE A 115 -7.35 -7.78 16.91
N ALA A 116 -8.39 -7.84 16.08
CA ALA A 116 -8.84 -9.07 15.43
C ALA A 116 -7.76 -9.59 14.47
N ASP A 117 -7.21 -8.70 13.65
CA ASP A 117 -6.09 -9.02 12.76
C ASP A 117 -4.84 -9.40 13.55
N ALA A 118 -4.54 -8.64 14.62
CA ALA A 118 -3.38 -8.87 15.47
C ALA A 118 -3.36 -10.29 16.07
N THR A 119 -4.51 -10.80 16.51
CA THR A 119 -4.60 -12.13 17.13
C THR A 119 -4.45 -13.26 16.10
N ILE A 120 -5.06 -13.09 14.92
CA ILE A 120 -5.03 -14.10 13.86
C ILE A 120 -3.64 -14.18 13.22
N VAL A 121 -3.07 -13.04 12.84
CA VAL A 121 -1.77 -13.00 12.15
C VAL A 121 -0.66 -13.60 13.02
N ALA A 122 -0.71 -13.35 14.33
CA ALA A 122 0.29 -13.87 15.27
C ALA A 122 0.36 -15.40 15.26
N ARG A 123 -0.81 -16.03 15.37
CA ARG A 123 -0.93 -17.49 15.37
C ARG A 123 -0.65 -18.07 14.00
N LEU A 124 -1.19 -17.46 12.94
CA LEU A 124 -1.01 -17.91 11.56
C LEU A 124 0.47 -17.90 11.15
N PHE A 125 1.22 -16.83 11.43
CA PHE A 125 2.65 -16.77 11.11
C PHE A 125 3.45 -17.82 11.88
N THR A 126 3.12 -18.03 13.16
CA THR A 126 3.78 -19.07 13.98
C THR A 126 3.64 -20.43 13.32
N GLU A 127 2.43 -20.80 12.92
CA GLU A 127 2.15 -22.07 12.25
C GLU A 127 2.79 -22.14 10.85
N LEU A 128 2.72 -21.08 10.04
CA LEU A 128 3.35 -21.04 8.72
C LEU A 128 4.87 -21.28 8.81
N ILE A 129 5.54 -20.61 9.74
CA ILE A 129 6.98 -20.79 9.97
C ILE A 129 7.28 -22.21 10.49
N ALA A 130 6.43 -22.76 11.37
CA ALA A 130 6.55 -24.13 11.85
C ALA A 130 6.41 -25.17 10.72
N GLN A 131 5.57 -24.90 9.72
CA GLN A 131 5.41 -25.70 8.50
C GLN A 131 6.55 -25.50 7.48
N GLY A 132 7.46 -24.54 7.73
CA GLY A 132 8.61 -24.27 6.87
C GLY A 132 8.35 -23.27 5.75
N THR A 133 7.27 -22.50 5.82
CA THR A 133 7.03 -21.35 4.95
C THR A 133 8.04 -20.25 5.29
N VAL A 134 8.77 -19.78 4.28
CA VAL A 134 9.66 -18.63 4.37
C VAL A 134 8.83 -17.37 4.12
N ILE A 135 8.85 -16.44 5.08
CA ILE A 135 8.11 -15.18 4.99
C ILE A 135 9.07 -14.04 4.64
N VAL A 136 8.75 -13.26 3.62
CA VAL A 136 9.43 -12.00 3.32
C VAL A 136 8.38 -10.90 3.39
N THR A 137 8.64 -9.82 4.10
CA THR A 137 7.64 -8.76 4.28
C THR A 137 8.22 -7.37 4.23
N THR A 138 7.45 -6.40 3.72
CA THR A 138 7.77 -4.97 3.77
C THR A 138 6.89 -4.25 4.79
N SER A 139 7.42 -3.26 5.52
CA SER A 139 6.63 -2.40 6.40
C SER A 139 7.14 -0.95 6.44
N ASN A 140 6.25 -0.01 6.78
CA ASN A 140 6.63 1.38 7.04
C ASN A 140 7.07 1.63 8.49
N ALA A 141 6.97 0.62 9.35
CA ALA A 141 7.36 0.69 10.75
C ALA A 141 8.33 -0.44 11.11
N PRO A 142 9.22 -0.25 12.11
CA PRO A 142 9.98 -1.35 12.66
C PRO A 142 9.06 -2.30 13.47
N PRO A 143 9.47 -3.57 13.71
CA PRO A 143 8.62 -4.56 14.40
C PRO A 143 8.08 -4.07 15.75
N GLU A 144 8.89 -3.35 16.53
CA GLU A 144 8.53 -2.84 17.87
C GLU A 144 7.40 -1.82 17.84
N ARG A 145 7.13 -1.23 16.66
CA ARG A 145 6.05 -0.25 16.44
C ARG A 145 4.84 -0.85 15.70
N LEU A 146 4.86 -2.13 15.33
CA LEU A 146 3.67 -2.79 14.81
C LEU A 146 2.59 -2.81 15.90
N TYR A 147 1.37 -2.37 15.57
CA TYR A 147 0.23 -2.29 16.51
C TYR A 147 0.51 -1.41 17.75
N TRP A 148 1.36 -0.38 17.59
CA TRP A 148 1.71 0.57 18.65
C TRP A 148 0.47 1.27 19.23
N LYS A 149 0.41 1.41 20.55
CA LYS A 149 -0.76 1.94 21.31
C LYS A 149 -2.09 1.21 21.02
N GLY A 150 -2.07 0.03 20.39
CA GLY A 150 -3.25 -0.79 20.16
C GLY A 150 -3.83 -1.37 21.46
N ILE A 151 -5.14 -1.63 21.45
CA ILE A 151 -5.84 -2.26 22.60
C ILE A 151 -5.22 -3.62 22.88
N ASN A 152 -4.92 -3.91 24.16
CA ASN A 152 -4.26 -5.15 24.61
C ASN A 152 -2.95 -5.47 23.87
N ARG A 153 -2.13 -4.45 23.59
CA ARG A 153 -0.82 -4.57 22.94
C ARG A 153 0.08 -5.66 23.54
N ASP A 154 0.01 -5.92 24.84
CA ASP A 154 0.83 -6.94 25.50
C ASP A 154 0.59 -8.34 24.93
N LEU A 155 -0.64 -8.64 24.47
CA LEU A 155 -0.97 -9.90 23.79
C LEU A 155 -0.30 -10.04 22.42
N PHE A 156 0.16 -8.92 21.85
CA PHE A 156 0.81 -8.86 20.54
C PHE A 156 2.35 -8.87 20.63
N LEU A 157 2.93 -8.60 21.80
CA LEU A 157 4.38 -8.68 22.02
C LEU A 157 5.01 -10.03 21.62
N PRO A 158 4.37 -11.20 21.86
CA PRO A 158 4.91 -12.49 21.40
C PRO A 158 5.09 -12.57 19.87
N PHE A 159 4.25 -11.88 19.10
CA PHE A 159 4.39 -11.83 17.64
C PHE A 159 5.56 -10.94 17.20
N ILE A 160 5.77 -9.82 17.89
CA ILE A 160 6.96 -8.98 17.65
C ILE A 160 8.23 -9.80 17.93
N ALA A 161 8.26 -10.55 19.03
CA ALA A 161 9.37 -11.44 19.35
C ALA A 161 9.54 -12.55 18.30
N LEU A 162 8.45 -13.11 17.77
CA LEU A 162 8.49 -14.07 16.66
C LEU A 162 9.15 -13.47 15.41
N ILE A 163 8.73 -12.26 15.01
CA ILE A 163 9.33 -11.55 13.86
C ILE A 163 10.84 -11.40 14.08
N GLN A 164 11.26 -10.86 15.23
CA GLN A 164 12.68 -10.62 15.52
C GLN A 164 13.50 -11.92 15.55
N ARG A 165 12.90 -13.02 16.02
CA ARG A 165 13.56 -14.33 16.13
C ARG A 165 13.65 -15.07 14.80
N GLU A 166 12.62 -15.01 13.96
CA GLU A 166 12.51 -15.85 12.75
C GLU A 166 12.88 -15.08 11.46
N LEU A 167 12.74 -13.75 11.46
CA LEU A 167 13.00 -12.89 10.30
C LEU A 167 14.22 -12.01 10.53
N ASP A 168 15.08 -11.88 9.52
CA ASP A 168 16.14 -10.87 9.55
C ASP A 168 15.51 -9.49 9.33
N VAL A 169 15.60 -8.64 10.35
CA VAL A 169 15.02 -7.29 10.36
C VAL A 169 16.01 -6.31 9.76
N ILE A 170 15.68 -5.77 8.59
CA ILE A 170 16.56 -4.90 7.81
C ILE A 170 15.89 -3.52 7.65
N ARG A 171 16.61 -2.47 8.03
CA ARG A 171 16.16 -1.09 7.79
C ARG A 171 16.67 -0.60 6.44
N LEU A 172 15.76 -0.23 5.55
CA LEU A 172 16.05 0.45 4.30
C LEU A 172 16.12 1.96 4.53
N ASP A 173 17.33 2.43 4.86
CA ASP A 173 17.62 3.85 5.13
C ASP A 173 18.26 4.52 3.90
N VAL A 174 17.45 4.72 2.86
CA VAL A 174 17.90 5.40 1.63
C VAL A 174 17.52 6.88 1.73
N PRO A 175 18.46 7.84 1.66
CA PRO A 175 18.17 9.26 1.86
C PRO A 175 17.21 9.82 0.80
N GLN A 176 17.16 9.18 -0.37
CA GLN A 176 16.36 9.58 -1.51
C GLN A 176 14.97 8.93 -1.48
N ASP A 177 13.93 9.75 -1.52
CA ASP A 177 12.57 9.28 -1.81
C ASP A 177 12.42 9.23 -3.34
N PHE A 178 12.48 8.01 -3.89
CA PHE A 178 12.36 7.78 -5.33
C PHE A 178 10.98 8.17 -5.88
N ARG A 179 9.94 8.10 -5.04
CA ARG A 179 8.58 8.51 -5.43
C ARG A 179 8.52 10.02 -5.56
N LEU A 180 9.08 10.76 -4.60
CA LEU A 180 9.17 12.22 -4.68
C LEU A 180 9.93 12.67 -5.92
N GLN A 181 11.05 12.03 -6.26
CA GLN A 181 11.80 12.38 -7.47
C GLN A 181 10.98 12.23 -8.74
N LYS A 182 10.20 11.15 -8.86
CA LYS A 182 9.31 10.91 -10.00
C LYS A 182 8.21 11.97 -10.07
N LEU A 183 7.61 12.34 -8.93
CA LEU A 183 6.62 13.41 -8.85
C LEU A 183 7.19 14.79 -9.22
N LEU A 184 8.44 15.06 -8.85
CA LEU A 184 9.10 16.33 -9.18
C LEU A 184 9.66 16.40 -10.60
N ALA A 185 9.73 15.26 -11.31
CA ALA A 185 10.26 15.18 -12.66
C ALA A 185 9.25 15.58 -13.76
N ALA A 186 7.96 15.64 -13.43
CA ALA A 186 6.90 15.99 -14.37
C ALA A 186 5.82 16.86 -13.69
N PRO A 187 5.01 17.62 -14.46
CA PRO A 187 3.83 18.28 -13.92
C PRO A 187 2.86 17.29 -13.28
N VAL A 188 2.14 17.74 -12.25
CA VAL A 188 1.06 16.95 -11.62
C VAL A 188 -0.34 17.38 -12.07
N TRP A 189 -0.44 18.45 -12.87
CA TRP A 189 -1.69 18.94 -13.42
C TRP A 189 -1.50 19.25 -14.91
N PHE A 190 -2.29 18.61 -15.76
CA PHE A 190 -2.19 18.69 -17.22
C PHE A 190 -3.42 19.37 -17.80
N VAL A 191 -3.22 20.36 -18.67
CA VAL A 191 -4.30 21.10 -19.34
C VAL A 191 -3.86 21.34 -20.79
N PRO A 192 -4.70 21.02 -21.79
CA PRO A 192 -6.02 20.36 -21.71
C PRO A 192 -5.92 18.84 -21.45
N PRO A 193 -7.04 18.10 -21.26
CA PRO A 193 -7.04 16.66 -21.07
C PRO A 193 -7.02 15.95 -22.44
N ASP A 194 -5.93 16.12 -23.16
CA ASP A 194 -5.72 15.55 -24.50
C ASP A 194 -4.91 14.24 -24.47
N GLU A 195 -4.57 13.69 -25.64
CA GLU A 195 -3.74 12.49 -25.76
C GLU A 195 -2.32 12.68 -25.19
N THR A 196 -1.80 13.92 -25.17
CA THR A 196 -0.51 14.22 -24.54
C THR A 196 -0.61 14.09 -23.03
N ALA A 197 -1.66 14.66 -22.43
CA ALA A 197 -1.95 14.53 -21.01
C ALA A 197 -2.17 13.06 -20.64
N LYS A 198 -2.94 12.31 -21.44
CA LYS A 198 -3.17 10.88 -21.24
C LYS A 198 -1.87 10.07 -21.24
N ALA A 199 -0.99 10.29 -22.22
CA ALA A 199 0.32 9.63 -22.28
C ALA A 199 1.20 10.01 -21.07
N ALA A 200 1.12 11.25 -20.59
CA ALA A 200 1.81 11.68 -19.39
C ALA A 200 1.26 11.01 -18.11
N LEU A 201 -0.06 10.85 -18.00
CA LEU A 201 -0.70 10.12 -16.90
C LEU A 201 -0.37 8.61 -16.93
N ASP A 202 -0.33 8.00 -18.12
CA ASP A 202 0.09 6.60 -18.32
C ASP A 202 1.53 6.40 -17.82
N ARG A 203 2.43 7.33 -18.18
CA ARG A 203 3.82 7.32 -17.72
C ARG A 203 3.93 7.54 -16.22
N ALA A 204 3.19 8.51 -15.66
CA ALA A 204 3.17 8.77 -14.23
C ALA A 204 2.70 7.55 -13.44
N PHE A 205 1.66 6.85 -13.93
CA PHE A 205 1.21 5.58 -13.36
C PHE A 205 2.33 4.54 -13.42
N ALA A 206 2.93 4.32 -14.59
CA ALA A 206 4.00 3.34 -14.76
C ALA A 206 5.20 3.60 -13.84
N ASP A 207 5.60 4.87 -13.73
CA ASP A 207 6.73 5.28 -12.92
C ASP A 207 6.42 5.11 -11.43
N LEU A 208 5.24 5.52 -10.95
CA LEU A 208 4.92 5.50 -9.52
C LEU A 208 4.47 4.12 -9.03
N ALA A 209 3.71 3.39 -9.85
CA ALA A 209 3.21 2.06 -9.53
C ALA A 209 4.22 0.95 -9.86
N GLY A 210 5.17 1.21 -10.77
CA GLY A 210 6.21 0.26 -11.18
C GLY A 210 5.84 -0.64 -12.38
N ALA A 211 4.64 -0.49 -12.94
CA ALA A 211 4.21 -1.17 -14.17
C ALA A 211 3.15 -0.32 -14.91
N PRO A 212 3.03 -0.43 -16.24
CA PRO A 212 2.13 0.42 -17.04
C PRO A 212 0.64 0.21 -16.75
N LYS A 213 0.28 -0.91 -16.12
CA LYS A 213 -1.10 -1.25 -15.79
C LYS A 213 -1.14 -2.05 -14.49
N GLY A 214 -2.12 -1.75 -13.65
CA GLY A 214 -2.48 -2.52 -12.47
C GLY A 214 -3.70 -3.40 -12.71
N GLU A 215 -4.25 -3.91 -11.62
CA GLU A 215 -5.46 -4.72 -11.63
C GLU A 215 -6.59 -4.00 -10.89
N PRO A 216 -7.86 -4.31 -11.18
CA PRO A 216 -8.96 -3.83 -10.36
C PRO A 216 -8.86 -4.36 -8.93
N GLU A 217 -9.17 -3.52 -7.95
CA GLU A 217 -9.25 -3.90 -6.54
C GLU A 217 -10.62 -3.50 -5.97
N THR A 218 -11.16 -4.28 -5.04
CA THR A 218 -12.42 -3.96 -4.38
C THR A 218 -12.17 -3.62 -2.91
N LEU A 219 -12.51 -2.41 -2.51
CA LEU A 219 -12.50 -1.99 -1.11
C LEU A 219 -13.89 -2.18 -0.50
N ARG A 220 -13.96 -2.82 0.67
CA ARG A 220 -15.20 -2.93 1.42
C ARG A 220 -15.38 -1.69 2.31
N VAL A 221 -16.33 -0.84 1.99
CA VAL A 221 -16.59 0.43 2.69
C VAL A 221 -18.00 0.39 3.26
N GLN A 222 -18.14 0.41 4.59
CA GLN A 222 -19.46 0.45 5.27
C GLN A 222 -20.48 -0.58 4.73
N GLY A 223 -20.02 -1.79 4.38
CA GLY A 223 -20.90 -2.85 3.86
C GLY A 223 -21.26 -2.74 2.38
N ARG A 224 -20.60 -1.88 1.60
CA ARG A 224 -20.65 -1.88 0.12
C ARG A 224 -19.27 -2.11 -0.50
N ASP A 225 -19.27 -2.55 -1.75
CA ASP A 225 -18.07 -2.76 -2.55
C ASP A 225 -17.77 -1.52 -3.38
N LEU A 226 -16.57 -0.97 -3.19
CA LEU A 226 -16.00 0.12 -3.97
C LEU A 226 -14.95 -0.45 -4.90
N VAL A 227 -15.27 -0.52 -6.19
CA VAL A 227 -14.34 -0.99 -7.22
C VAL A 227 -13.39 0.14 -7.61
N ILE A 228 -12.10 -0.14 -7.49
CA ILE A 228 -10.97 0.67 -7.94
C ILE A 228 -10.57 0.12 -9.32
N PRO A 229 -10.76 0.87 -10.42
CA PRO A 229 -10.62 0.32 -11.78
C PRO A 229 -9.21 -0.15 -12.13
N ASN A 230 -8.21 0.62 -11.69
CA ASN A 230 -6.81 0.36 -11.98
C ASN A 230 -5.96 0.80 -10.79
N THR A 231 -5.34 -0.18 -10.13
CA THR A 231 -4.45 0.10 -9.00
C THR A 231 -3.27 -0.85 -8.97
N LEU A 232 -2.13 -0.32 -8.53
CA LEU A 232 -0.94 -1.11 -8.26
C LEU A 232 -0.03 -0.36 -7.28
N ASN A 233 0.50 -1.09 -6.28
CA ASN A 233 1.51 -0.60 -5.35
C ASN A 233 1.17 0.76 -4.68
N GLY A 234 -0.09 0.94 -4.25
CA GLY A 234 -0.54 2.14 -3.55
C GLY A 234 -0.84 3.35 -4.45
N VAL A 235 -0.85 3.16 -5.78
CA VAL A 235 -1.30 4.14 -6.78
C VAL A 235 -2.62 3.68 -7.37
N ALA A 236 -3.66 4.52 -7.29
CA ALA A 236 -4.94 4.28 -7.94
C ALA A 236 -5.16 5.27 -9.08
N ARG A 237 -5.83 4.82 -10.15
CA ARG A 237 -6.22 5.64 -11.28
C ARG A 237 -7.70 5.51 -11.58
N PHE A 238 -8.34 6.65 -11.81
CA PHE A 238 -9.75 6.78 -12.12
C PHE A 238 -9.95 7.81 -13.23
N THR A 239 -11.04 7.66 -13.97
CA THR A 239 -11.67 8.78 -14.68
C THR A 239 -12.44 9.66 -13.70
N PHE A 240 -12.64 10.93 -14.03
CA PHE A 240 -13.47 11.83 -13.23
C PHE A 240 -14.89 11.28 -13.02
N ALA A 241 -15.49 10.71 -14.07
CA ALA A 241 -16.83 10.11 -14.02
C ALA A 241 -16.93 8.98 -12.98
N GLU A 242 -15.90 8.12 -12.88
CA GLU A 242 -15.88 7.03 -11.89
C GLU A 242 -15.85 7.54 -10.44
N LEU A 243 -15.34 8.76 -10.20
CA LEU A 243 -15.28 9.36 -8.87
C LEU A 243 -16.48 10.24 -8.55
N CYS A 244 -16.96 11.03 -9.52
CA CYS A 244 -17.90 12.12 -9.26
C CYS A 244 -19.29 11.93 -9.89
N ASP A 245 -19.44 11.06 -10.91
CA ASP A 245 -20.76 10.74 -11.48
C ASP A 245 -21.43 9.57 -10.76
N ARG A 246 -20.65 8.81 -9.98
CA ARG A 246 -21.14 7.75 -9.11
C ARG A 246 -21.54 8.30 -7.73
N PRO A 247 -22.44 7.62 -6.98
CA PRO A 247 -22.86 8.04 -5.65
C PRO A 247 -21.81 7.70 -4.58
N LEU A 248 -20.59 8.21 -4.78
CA LEU A 248 -19.52 8.15 -3.79
C LEU A 248 -19.69 9.28 -2.77
N GLY A 249 -19.26 9.03 -1.54
CA GLY A 249 -19.33 9.98 -0.43
C GLY A 249 -18.06 9.99 0.43
N PRO A 250 -18.05 10.77 1.52
CA PRO A 250 -16.88 10.95 2.38
C PRO A 250 -16.24 9.62 2.82
N ALA A 251 -17.05 8.63 3.20
CA ALA A 251 -16.54 7.33 3.62
C ALA A 251 -15.75 6.59 2.52
N ASP A 252 -16.15 6.72 1.24
CA ASP A 252 -15.45 6.09 0.11
C ASP A 252 -14.15 6.82 -0.21
N PHE A 253 -14.23 8.15 -0.29
CA PHE A 253 -13.06 8.99 -0.57
C PHE A 253 -12.03 8.85 0.55
N GLY A 254 -12.45 8.79 1.80
CA GLY A 254 -11.57 8.48 2.93
C GLY A 254 -10.99 7.07 2.84
N ALA A 255 -11.73 6.07 2.35
CA ALA A 255 -11.19 4.72 2.12
C ALA A 255 -10.12 4.73 1.02
N ILE A 256 -10.39 5.39 -0.11
CA ILE A 256 -9.41 5.62 -1.19
C ILE A 256 -8.18 6.32 -0.63
N ALA A 257 -8.34 7.43 0.08
CA ALA A 257 -7.25 8.24 0.59
C ALA A 257 -6.41 7.53 1.67
N ARG A 258 -6.99 6.61 2.45
CA ARG A 258 -6.26 5.77 3.40
C ARG A 258 -5.48 4.64 2.75
N THR A 259 -5.97 4.11 1.64
CA THR A 259 -5.36 2.97 0.94
C THR A 259 -4.29 3.42 -0.04
N PHE A 260 -4.51 4.52 -0.77
CA PHE A 260 -3.64 4.95 -1.85
C PHE A 260 -2.89 6.23 -1.48
N HIS A 261 -1.57 6.19 -1.62
CA HIS A 261 -0.72 7.36 -1.41
C HIS A 261 -0.72 8.31 -2.60
N THR A 262 -1.15 7.83 -3.78
CA THR A 262 -1.26 8.62 -5.00
C THR A 262 -2.57 8.30 -5.71
N LEU A 263 -3.28 9.33 -6.13
CA LEU A 263 -4.47 9.24 -6.95
C LEU A 263 -4.21 9.93 -8.30
N ILE A 264 -4.45 9.21 -9.38
CA ILE A 264 -4.41 9.73 -10.75
C ILE A 264 -5.83 9.89 -11.27
N VAL A 265 -6.19 11.07 -11.77
CA VAL A 265 -7.54 11.39 -12.27
C VAL A 265 -7.51 11.84 -13.73
N ASP A 266 -8.16 11.08 -14.60
CA ASP A 266 -8.31 11.42 -16.02
C ASP A 266 -9.52 12.32 -16.25
N GLY A 267 -9.31 13.42 -16.98
CA GLY A 267 -10.37 14.19 -17.63
C GLY A 267 -11.30 14.94 -16.68
N VAL A 268 -10.74 15.71 -15.73
CA VAL A 268 -11.53 16.60 -14.86
C VAL A 268 -12.14 17.72 -15.70
N PRO A 269 -13.48 17.80 -15.83
CA PRO A 269 -14.13 18.82 -16.64
C PRO A 269 -14.08 20.18 -15.94
N LYS A 270 -14.37 21.25 -16.68
CA LYS A 270 -14.77 22.52 -16.05
C LYS A 270 -16.06 22.28 -15.27
N LEU A 271 -16.01 22.65 -14.00
CA LEU A 271 -17.11 22.49 -13.07
C LEU A 271 -17.99 23.75 -13.14
N ASP A 272 -19.24 23.56 -13.55
CA ASP A 272 -20.26 24.59 -13.52
C ASP A 272 -21.26 24.36 -12.37
N SER A 273 -21.94 25.43 -11.96
CA SER A 273 -22.88 25.43 -10.84
C SER A 273 -24.20 24.68 -11.12
N GLN A 274 -24.40 24.19 -12.35
CA GLN A 274 -25.60 23.43 -12.72
C GLN A 274 -25.55 21.98 -12.19
N SER A 275 -24.36 21.49 -11.83
CA SER A 275 -24.12 20.11 -11.37
C SER A 275 -23.71 20.04 -9.89
N ASN A 276 -24.51 20.63 -8.98
CA ASN A 276 -24.22 20.76 -7.55
C ASN A 276 -23.69 19.47 -6.88
N ASP A 277 -24.25 18.31 -7.20
CA ASP A 277 -23.84 17.05 -6.59
C ASP A 277 -22.46 16.56 -7.04
N ILE A 278 -22.14 16.70 -8.33
CA ILE A 278 -20.83 16.34 -8.91
C ILE A 278 -19.76 17.25 -8.33
N VAL A 279 -20.05 18.56 -8.32
CA VAL A 279 -19.17 19.59 -7.77
C VAL A 279 -18.90 19.34 -6.29
N ARG A 280 -19.95 19.07 -5.49
CA ARG A 280 -19.82 18.75 -4.08
C ARG A 280 -19.01 17.47 -3.86
N ARG A 281 -19.21 16.43 -4.67
CA ARG A 281 -18.40 15.21 -4.59
C ARG A 281 -16.92 15.48 -4.87
N PHE A 282 -16.61 16.32 -5.85
CA PHE A 282 -15.24 16.71 -6.12
C PHE A 282 -14.61 17.49 -4.96
N VAL A 283 -15.34 18.43 -4.36
CA VAL A 283 -14.89 19.15 -3.15
C VAL A 283 -14.58 18.18 -2.01
N ILE A 284 -15.49 17.25 -1.70
CA ILE A 284 -15.28 16.24 -0.65
C ILE A 284 -14.07 15.35 -0.97
N LEU A 285 -13.92 14.92 -2.23
CA LEU A 285 -12.76 14.15 -2.66
C LEU A 285 -11.46 14.91 -2.36
N ILE A 286 -11.34 16.16 -2.82
CA ILE A 286 -10.13 16.97 -2.59
C ILE A 286 -9.86 17.14 -1.09
N ASP A 287 -10.90 17.34 -0.29
CA ASP A 287 -10.77 17.48 1.16
C ASP A 287 -10.18 16.23 1.82
N GLU A 288 -10.69 15.04 1.48
CA GLU A 288 -10.21 13.76 2.00
C GLU A 288 -8.77 13.44 1.53
N LEU A 289 -8.45 13.74 0.27
CA LEU A 289 -7.08 13.60 -0.25
C LEU A 289 -6.11 14.54 0.45
N TYR A 290 -6.54 15.78 0.69
CA TYR A 290 -5.73 16.80 1.35
C TYR A 290 -5.45 16.40 2.80
N GLU A 291 -6.47 15.96 3.55
CA GLU A 291 -6.32 15.57 4.96
C GLU A 291 -5.30 14.44 5.17
N LEU A 292 -5.24 13.48 4.23
CA LEU A 292 -4.30 12.37 4.27
C LEU A 292 -3.07 12.59 3.38
N ARG A 293 -2.83 13.81 2.91
CA ARG A 293 -1.64 14.21 2.15
C ARG A 293 -1.39 13.35 0.89
N VAL A 294 -2.47 12.86 0.27
CA VAL A 294 -2.43 12.04 -0.95
C VAL A 294 -1.89 12.89 -2.11
N LYS A 295 -1.04 12.30 -2.93
CA LYS A 295 -0.50 12.96 -4.11
C LYS A 295 -1.51 12.86 -5.25
N LEU A 296 -1.99 14.01 -5.72
CA LEU A 296 -2.95 14.07 -6.83
C LEU A 296 -2.20 14.38 -8.12
N ILE A 297 -2.43 13.56 -9.15
CA ILE A 297 -2.01 13.84 -10.53
C ILE A 297 -3.26 13.85 -11.40
N ALA A 298 -3.51 14.90 -12.18
CA ALA A 298 -4.74 14.99 -12.95
C ALA A 298 -4.56 15.61 -14.33
N SER A 299 -5.39 15.19 -15.27
CA SER A 299 -5.65 15.93 -16.51
C SER A 299 -7.00 16.65 -16.40
N ALA A 300 -7.08 17.89 -16.86
CA ALA A 300 -8.26 18.73 -16.67
C ALA A 300 -8.46 19.72 -17.81
N GLU A 301 -9.71 20.15 -18.01
CA GLU A 301 -10.10 21.17 -19.00
C GLU A 301 -9.62 22.59 -18.65
N ALA A 302 -9.16 22.82 -17.42
CA ALA A 302 -8.68 24.12 -16.95
C ALA A 302 -7.62 23.96 -15.85
N PRO A 303 -6.79 24.98 -15.62
CA PRO A 303 -5.92 25.01 -14.43
C PRO A 303 -6.76 25.09 -13.15
N PRO A 304 -6.21 24.71 -11.97
CA PRO A 304 -6.97 24.70 -10.71
C PRO A 304 -7.64 26.04 -10.37
N GLY A 305 -7.00 27.15 -10.75
CA GLY A 305 -7.53 28.50 -10.56
C GLY A 305 -8.80 28.80 -11.38
N GLU A 306 -9.04 28.10 -12.48
CA GLU A 306 -10.14 28.34 -13.44
C GLU A 306 -11.07 27.13 -13.60
N LEU A 307 -10.82 26.05 -12.85
CA LEU A 307 -11.58 24.81 -12.94
C LEU A 307 -13.06 24.98 -12.59
N MET A 308 -13.37 25.94 -11.72
CA MET A 308 -14.72 26.20 -11.22
C MET A 308 -15.20 27.54 -11.78
N THR A 309 -16.26 27.50 -12.59
CA THR A 309 -16.74 28.65 -13.37
C THR A 309 -17.88 29.42 -12.66
N ARG A 310 -18.26 30.58 -13.21
CA ARG A 310 -19.19 31.62 -12.68
C ARG A 310 -20.28 31.12 -11.71
N GLY A 311 -20.38 31.80 -10.57
CA GLY A 311 -21.46 31.64 -9.58
C GLY A 311 -20.99 31.42 -8.16
N ASP A 312 -19.67 31.27 -7.94
CA ASP A 312 -19.21 30.47 -6.80
C ASP A 312 -18.19 31.15 -5.88
N GLN A 313 -18.68 32.09 -5.08
CA GLN A 313 -17.93 32.65 -3.94
C GLN A 313 -18.09 31.83 -2.66
N SER A 314 -18.64 30.61 -2.73
CA SER A 314 -18.75 29.79 -1.53
C SER A 314 -17.35 29.52 -0.96
N TRP A 315 -17.26 29.58 0.36
CA TRP A 315 -16.01 29.40 1.09
C TRP A 315 -15.37 28.03 0.79
N ASP A 316 -16.20 27.00 0.54
CA ASP A 316 -15.75 25.66 0.20
C ASP A 316 -14.96 25.65 -1.12
N PHE A 317 -15.35 26.45 -2.12
CA PHE A 317 -14.67 26.47 -3.42
C PHE A 317 -13.37 27.25 -3.41
N GLN A 318 -13.34 28.36 -2.67
CA GLN A 318 -12.09 29.08 -2.44
C GLN A 318 -11.08 28.17 -1.72
N ARG A 319 -11.56 27.41 -0.73
CA ARG A 319 -10.75 26.41 -0.02
C ARG A 319 -10.24 25.32 -0.97
N THR A 320 -11.11 24.70 -1.78
CA THR A 320 -10.72 23.66 -2.74
C THR A 320 -9.70 24.17 -3.75
N ARG A 321 -9.87 25.39 -4.28
CA ARG A 321 -8.89 26.02 -5.20
C ARG A 321 -7.53 26.21 -4.54
N SER A 322 -7.51 26.70 -3.29
CA SER A 322 -6.26 26.85 -2.52
C SER A 322 -5.58 25.51 -2.28
N ARG A 323 -6.35 24.48 -1.89
CA ARG A 323 -5.86 23.12 -1.68
C ARG A 323 -5.23 22.55 -2.95
N LEU A 324 -5.91 22.64 -4.09
CA LEU A 324 -5.38 22.14 -5.36
C LEU A 324 -4.07 22.84 -5.76
N ALA A 325 -3.97 24.15 -5.54
CA ALA A 325 -2.74 24.89 -5.80
C ALA A 325 -1.59 24.44 -4.88
N GLU A 326 -1.85 24.29 -3.59
CA GLU A 326 -0.88 23.80 -2.62
C GLU A 326 -0.45 22.36 -2.91
N MET A 327 -1.40 21.49 -3.29
CA MET A 327 -1.16 20.09 -3.63
C MET A 327 -0.18 19.90 -4.80
N GLY A 328 -0.05 20.91 -5.66
CA GLY A 328 0.93 20.92 -6.76
C GLY A 328 2.31 21.45 -6.38
N SER A 329 2.51 21.95 -5.15
CA SER A 329 3.78 22.53 -4.71
C SER A 329 4.81 21.47 -4.34
N LYS A 330 6.10 21.82 -4.45
CA LYS A 330 7.20 20.91 -4.05
C LYS A 330 7.13 20.54 -2.58
N ASP A 331 6.80 21.51 -1.74
CA ASP A 331 6.72 21.33 -0.28
C ASP A 331 5.60 20.34 0.07
N TRP A 332 4.43 20.47 -0.56
CA TRP A 332 3.35 19.49 -0.40
C TRP A 332 3.74 18.10 -0.89
N LEU A 333 4.35 18.00 -2.08
CA LEU A 333 4.75 16.71 -2.64
C LEU A 333 5.77 15.99 -1.74
N ALA A 334 6.60 16.73 -1.00
CA ALA A 334 7.57 16.18 -0.06
C ALA A 334 6.96 15.68 1.25
N LEU A 335 5.73 16.07 1.60
CA LEU A 335 5.06 15.59 2.82
C LEU A 335 4.78 14.08 2.75
N PRO A 336 4.93 13.33 3.86
CA PRO A 336 4.55 11.92 3.91
C PRO A 336 3.04 11.75 3.76
N HIS A 337 2.61 10.60 3.20
CA HIS A 337 1.21 10.20 3.12
C HIS A 337 0.68 9.74 4.49
N GLY A 338 -0.59 10.07 4.77
CA GLY A 338 -1.23 9.88 6.07
C GLY A 338 -1.02 11.06 7.02
N GLN A 339 -1.61 10.98 8.21
CA GLN A 339 -1.34 11.96 9.27
C GLN A 339 0.01 11.65 9.91
N GLU A 340 0.79 12.68 10.23
CA GLU A 340 1.93 12.53 11.13
C GLU A 340 1.41 12.02 12.47
N VAL A 341 1.75 10.77 12.80
CA VAL A 341 1.69 10.32 14.19
C VAL A 341 2.84 11.04 14.87
N ASP A 342 2.51 12.04 15.69
CA ASP A 342 3.48 12.89 16.36
C ASP A 342 4.48 12.01 17.15
N LEU A 343 5.69 11.87 16.60
CA LEU A 343 6.72 10.94 17.07
C LEU A 343 7.34 11.36 18.41
N ASN A 344 6.97 12.56 18.91
CA ASN A 344 7.43 13.17 20.15
C ASN A 344 6.31 13.33 21.20
N SER A 345 5.15 12.69 21.01
CA SER A 345 4.12 12.61 22.06
C SER A 345 4.44 11.46 23.02
N ASP A 346 5.29 11.79 24.00
CA ASP A 346 5.67 10.95 25.15
C ASP A 346 4.48 10.26 25.83
#